data_AF-A0A832YRG6-F1
#
_entry.id   AF-A0A832YRG6-F1
#
_cell.length_a   1.000
_cell.length_b   1.000
_cell.length_c   1.000
_cell.angle_alpha   90.00
_cell.angle_beta   90.00
_cell.angle_gamma   90.00
#
_symmetry.space_group_name_H-M   'P 1'
#
loop_
_entity.id
_entity.type
_entity.pdbx_description
1 polymer ?
#
loop_
_entity_poly.entity_id
_entity_poly.type
_entity_poly.pdbx_seq_one_letter_code
_entity_poly.pdbx_strand_id
1 'polypeptide(L)'
;MKFSIFALVISLLTAPLSGCLGLVGGDTGAPEEEILTPLRINHLQMKGTHNSYHLAPNGPTLRQYDYSHEPLEVQAEDFSVRQFELDIWWSPGQNLQVYHNQYDRGTTCQTLDQCLADLLTWSQANPSHVPLMIWIEPKEWTWATTDTTTIIGVQNMLEDIEQDLAAAWPRQAVITPDDVRGSHANVSTAVTTDGWP
;
A
#
# COMPACT_ATOMS: atom_id res chain seq x y z
N MET A 1 59.99 -58.83 4.20
CA MET A 1 59.82 -58.58 5.66
C MET A 1 59.64 -57.07 5.80
N LYS A 2 58.54 -56.46 6.26
CA LYS A 2 57.41 -56.88 7.08
C LYS A 2 56.15 -56.12 6.64
N PHE A 3 55.02 -56.72 6.96
CA PHE A 3 53.64 -56.36 6.67
C PHE A 3 53.16 -55.05 7.30
N SER A 4 52.34 -54.31 6.54
CA SER A 4 50.94 -53.97 6.85
C SER A 4 50.57 -53.59 8.29
N ILE A 5 50.26 -52.30 8.51
CA ILE A 5 49.22 -51.81 9.44
C ILE A 5 48.55 -50.63 8.70
N PHE A 6 47.42 -50.89 8.04
CA PHE A 6 46.06 -50.63 8.56
C PHE A 6 45.80 -49.12 8.72
N ALA A 7 45.19 -48.48 7.73
CA ALA A 7 43.73 -48.44 7.55
C ALA A 7 43.03 -47.60 8.62
N LEU A 8 43.05 -46.26 8.49
CA LEU A 8 41.96 -45.39 9.00
C LEU A 8 41.98 -43.92 8.53
N VAL A 9 42.54 -43.54 7.38
CA VAL A 9 42.54 -42.10 6.97
C VAL A 9 42.12 -41.83 5.52
N ILE A 10 41.77 -42.87 4.74
CA ILE A 10 41.37 -42.67 3.33
C ILE A 10 40.00 -43.33 3.11
N SER A 11 38.96 -42.76 3.71
CA SER A 11 37.56 -43.12 3.42
C SER A 11 36.72 -41.92 2.96
N LEU A 12 37.35 -40.86 2.45
CA LEU A 12 36.62 -39.65 1.99
C LEU A 12 36.92 -39.21 0.56
N LEU A 13 37.67 -39.98 -0.23
CA LEU A 13 38.06 -39.59 -1.58
C LEU A 13 37.93 -40.74 -2.58
N THR A 14 36.75 -41.34 -2.74
CA THR A 14 36.38 -42.00 -4.01
C THR A 14 34.86 -42.21 -4.14
N ALA A 15 34.29 -41.39 -5.02
CA ALA A 15 33.18 -41.66 -5.96
C ALA A 15 31.71 -41.56 -5.47
N PRO A 16 30.74 -41.21 -6.35
CA PRO A 16 30.89 -41.04 -7.80
C PRO A 16 30.33 -39.71 -8.40
N LEU A 17 31.08 -39.15 -9.35
CA LEU A 17 30.56 -38.28 -10.41
C LEU A 17 29.72 -39.12 -11.38
N SER A 18 28.52 -39.56 -10.98
CA SER A 18 27.67 -40.42 -11.82
C SER A 18 26.25 -39.86 -12.02
N GLY A 19 26.11 -38.53 -12.01
CA GLY A 19 24.80 -37.86 -12.15
C GLY A 19 24.53 -37.17 -13.49
N CYS A 20 25.53 -36.90 -14.34
CA CYS A 20 25.33 -36.05 -15.54
C CYS A 20 25.67 -36.74 -16.87
N LEU A 21 25.35 -38.03 -17.01
CA LEU A 21 25.29 -38.70 -18.31
C LEU A 21 23.96 -39.46 -18.44
N GLY A 22 22.86 -38.72 -18.33
CA GLY A 22 21.56 -39.17 -18.79
C GLY A 22 21.45 -38.90 -20.30
N LEU A 23 21.78 -39.91 -21.12
CA LEU A 23 21.30 -39.99 -22.49
C LEU A 23 19.80 -40.25 -22.44
N VAL A 24 19.01 -39.16 -22.39
CA VAL A 24 17.60 -39.18 -22.75
C VAL A 24 17.50 -38.55 -24.13
N GLY A 25 17.15 -39.37 -25.11
CA GLY A 25 16.83 -38.89 -26.45
C GLY A 25 15.55 -38.06 -26.42
N GLY A 26 15.53 -37.02 -27.26
CA GLY A 26 14.31 -36.36 -27.73
C GLY A 26 13.54 -35.57 -26.67
N ASP A 27 13.97 -34.35 -26.41
CA ASP A 27 13.21 -33.16 -26.80
C ASP A 27 14.13 -31.95 -26.64
N THR A 28 14.59 -31.36 -27.75
CA THR A 28 15.16 -30.00 -27.71
C THR A 28 14.01 -29.02 -27.69
N GLY A 29 13.15 -29.12 -26.69
CA GLY A 29 12.30 -28.03 -26.29
C GLY A 29 13.23 -26.95 -25.76
N ALA A 30 13.27 -25.80 -26.42
CA ALA A 30 13.76 -24.59 -25.77
C ALA A 30 13.11 -24.50 -24.38
N PRO A 31 13.79 -23.98 -23.34
CA PRO A 31 13.12 -23.75 -22.07
C PRO A 31 11.86 -22.96 -22.40
N GLU A 32 10.70 -23.56 -22.11
CA GLU A 32 9.41 -22.90 -22.28
C GLU A 32 9.55 -21.60 -21.48
N GLU A 33 9.59 -20.47 -22.18
CA GLU A 33 9.63 -19.17 -21.52
C GLU A 33 8.43 -19.16 -20.58
N GLU A 34 8.68 -19.26 -19.28
CA GLU A 34 7.62 -19.23 -18.29
C GLU A 34 6.96 -17.86 -18.45
N ILE A 35 5.80 -17.84 -19.11
CA ILE A 35 5.00 -16.63 -19.25
C ILE A 35 4.50 -16.32 -17.86
N LEU A 36 5.29 -15.53 -17.12
CA LEU A 36 4.93 -15.07 -15.80
C LEU A 36 3.62 -14.29 -15.95
N THR A 37 2.58 -14.77 -15.28
CA THR A 37 1.35 -13.99 -15.15
C THR A 37 1.69 -12.65 -14.51
N PRO A 38 1.34 -11.51 -15.16
CA PRO A 38 1.59 -10.20 -14.57
C PRO A 38 0.99 -10.09 -13.16
N LEU A 39 1.75 -9.53 -12.23
CA LEU A 39 1.30 -9.28 -10.86
C LEU A 39 0.28 -8.15 -10.88
N ARG A 40 -0.91 -8.39 -10.32
CA ARG A 40 -2.02 -7.43 -10.26
C ARG A 40 -2.15 -6.85 -8.86
N ILE A 41 -2.77 -5.69 -8.74
CA ILE A 41 -2.92 -4.99 -7.44
C ILE A 41 -3.63 -5.88 -6.40
N ASN A 42 -4.66 -6.61 -6.82
CA ASN A 42 -5.40 -7.51 -5.92
C ASN A 42 -4.63 -8.79 -5.53
N HIS A 43 -3.44 -9.03 -6.10
CA HIS A 43 -2.54 -10.12 -5.68
C HIS A 43 -1.54 -9.65 -4.61
N LEU A 44 -1.48 -8.35 -4.32
CA LEU A 44 -0.55 -7.79 -3.35
C LEU A 44 -1.15 -7.85 -1.94
N GLN A 45 -0.35 -8.34 -0.99
CA GLN A 45 -0.62 -8.14 0.44
C GLN A 45 0.28 -7.02 0.96
N MET A 46 -0.32 -6.05 1.63
CA MET A 46 0.38 -4.85 2.08
C MET A 46 0.23 -4.68 3.58
N LYS A 47 1.26 -4.08 4.20
CA LYS A 47 1.19 -3.61 5.57
C LYS A 47 0.49 -2.24 5.58
N GLY A 48 -0.51 -2.11 6.44
CA GLY A 48 -1.23 -0.86 6.69
C GLY A 48 -1.05 -0.37 8.13
N THR A 49 -1.22 0.94 8.32
CA THR A 49 -1.38 1.55 9.64
C THR A 49 -2.76 2.16 9.75
N HIS A 50 -3.34 2.09 10.95
CA HIS A 50 -4.64 2.67 11.29
C HIS A 50 -4.42 4.04 11.93
N ASN A 51 -5.18 5.05 11.53
CA ASN A 51 -4.95 6.47 11.83
C ASN A 51 -3.48 6.88 11.61
N SER A 52 -2.96 6.69 10.40
CA SER A 52 -1.51 6.79 10.09
C SER A 52 -0.86 8.11 10.49
N TYR A 53 -1.64 9.17 10.62
CA TYR A 53 -1.19 10.51 10.99
C TYR A 53 -1.03 10.70 12.51
N HIS A 54 -1.50 9.79 13.36
CA HIS A 54 -1.75 10.03 14.78
C HIS A 54 -0.50 10.32 15.62
N LEU A 55 -0.62 11.31 16.53
CA LEU A 55 0.34 11.59 17.59
C LEU A 55 -0.35 11.57 18.96
N ALA A 56 0.31 10.95 19.95
CA ALA A 56 -0.17 10.91 21.33
C ALA A 56 -0.37 12.33 21.88
N PRO A 57 -1.46 12.60 22.62
CA PRO A 57 -1.65 13.86 23.33
C PRO A 57 -0.54 14.13 24.36
N ASN A 58 -0.26 15.40 24.61
CA ASN A 58 0.66 15.79 25.68
C ASN A 58 0.02 15.55 27.06
N GLY A 59 0.64 14.70 27.87
CA GLY A 59 0.23 14.43 29.25
C GLY A 59 -0.69 13.20 29.40
N PRO A 60 -1.33 13.02 30.56
CA PRO A 60 -2.17 11.85 30.82
C PRO A 60 -3.32 11.76 29.82
N THR A 61 -3.44 10.61 29.17
CA THR A 61 -4.49 10.35 28.18
C THR A 61 -5.12 8.96 28.39
N LEU A 62 -6.15 8.63 27.60
CA LEU A 62 -6.71 7.28 27.56
C LEU A 62 -5.75 6.35 26.83
N ARG A 63 -5.68 5.08 27.26
CA ARG A 63 -4.80 4.07 26.61
C ARG A 63 -4.98 3.99 25.09
N GLN A 64 -6.19 4.23 24.60
CA GLN A 64 -6.50 4.23 23.17
C GLN A 64 -5.88 5.39 22.38
N TYR A 65 -5.48 6.48 23.04
CA TYR A 65 -4.82 7.63 22.43
C TYR A 65 -3.32 7.66 22.74
N ASP A 66 -2.82 6.71 23.55
CA ASP A 66 -1.44 6.69 24.04
C ASP A 66 -0.52 5.92 23.07
N TYR A 67 -0.46 6.42 21.84
CA TYR A 67 0.46 5.95 20.81
C TYR A 67 0.75 7.07 19.82
N SER A 68 1.84 6.95 19.07
CA SER A 68 2.16 7.84 17.95
C SER A 68 2.64 6.99 16.79
N HIS A 69 2.35 7.41 15.57
CA HIS A 69 3.09 6.94 14.40
C HIS A 69 4.23 7.91 14.08
N GLU A 70 5.22 7.41 13.34
CA GLU A 70 6.20 8.27 12.66
C GLU A 70 5.54 9.02 11.49
N PRO A 71 6.15 10.07 10.92
CA PRO A 71 5.65 10.71 9.70
C PRO A 71 5.37 9.72 8.55
N LEU A 72 4.45 10.08 7.64
CA LEU A 72 3.92 9.17 6.64
C LEU A 72 5.02 8.62 5.71
N GLU A 73 5.96 9.47 5.33
CA GLU A 73 7.12 9.13 4.52
C GLU A 73 8.10 8.19 5.24
N VAL A 74 8.24 8.32 6.57
CA VAL A 74 9.05 7.41 7.40
C VAL A 74 8.36 6.06 7.51
N GLN A 75 7.03 6.04 7.67
CA GLN A 75 6.25 4.81 7.61
C GLN A 75 6.40 4.09 6.26
N ALA A 76 6.41 4.84 5.16
CA ALA A 76 6.61 4.30 3.82
C ALA A 76 8.04 3.75 3.62
N GLU A 77 9.05 4.50 4.03
CA GLU A 77 10.47 4.18 3.84
C GLU A 77 10.95 3.08 4.80
N ASP A 78 10.91 3.36 6.09
CA ASP A 78 11.60 2.57 7.11
C ASP A 78 10.76 1.37 7.58
N PHE A 79 9.43 1.48 7.52
CA PHE A 79 8.50 0.46 8.01
C PHE A 79 7.76 -0.31 6.92
N SER A 80 8.04 -0.01 5.64
CA SER A 80 7.43 -0.65 4.46
C SER A 80 5.89 -0.61 4.47
N VAL A 81 5.30 0.45 5.01
CA VAL A 81 3.85 0.66 4.98
C VAL A 81 3.43 1.08 3.58
N ARG A 82 2.34 0.48 3.07
CA ARG A 82 1.76 0.81 1.75
C ARG A 82 0.27 1.08 1.82
N GLN A 83 -0.36 0.92 2.99
CA GLN A 83 -1.73 1.35 3.23
C GLN A 83 -1.76 2.37 4.38
N PHE A 84 -2.35 3.53 4.12
CA PHE A 84 -2.42 4.64 5.05
C PHE A 84 -3.87 5.03 5.26
N GLU A 85 -4.23 5.43 6.48
CA GLU A 85 -5.56 5.91 6.82
C GLU A 85 -5.51 7.36 7.31
N LEU A 86 -6.35 8.20 6.72
CA LEU A 86 -6.46 9.62 7.03
C LEU A 86 -7.91 9.97 7.40
N ASP A 87 -8.08 10.50 8.60
CA ASP A 87 -9.37 10.99 9.10
C ASP A 87 -9.56 12.45 8.70
N ILE A 88 -10.52 12.72 7.83
CA ILE A 88 -10.67 14.03 7.21
C ILE A 88 -11.85 14.78 7.83
N TRP A 89 -11.54 15.89 8.49
CA TRP A 89 -12.56 16.81 9.00
C TRP A 89 -12.78 17.95 8.01
N TRP A 90 -14.01 18.03 7.52
CA TRP A 90 -14.44 19.07 6.60
C TRP A 90 -15.12 20.24 7.32
N SER A 91 -14.86 21.44 6.83
CA SER A 91 -15.57 22.65 7.22
C SER A 91 -15.66 23.57 5.99
N PRO A 92 -16.86 24.04 5.61
CA PRO A 92 -17.03 24.83 4.39
C PRO A 92 -16.06 26.01 4.31
N GLY A 93 -15.33 26.12 3.19
CA GLY A 93 -14.40 27.22 2.93
C GLY A 93 -13.11 27.19 3.76
N GLN A 94 -12.79 26.06 4.39
CA GLN A 94 -11.53 25.82 5.10
C GLN A 94 -10.79 24.63 4.50
N ASN A 95 -9.48 24.55 4.74
CA ASN A 95 -8.69 23.38 4.34
C ASN A 95 -9.18 22.14 5.08
N LEU A 96 -9.23 21.01 4.38
CA LEU A 96 -9.51 19.69 4.94
C LEU A 96 -8.49 19.34 6.02
N GLN A 97 -8.93 19.25 7.27
CA GLN A 97 -8.07 19.00 8.42
C GLN A 97 -7.92 17.50 8.67
N VAL A 98 -6.76 17.06 9.18
CA VAL A 98 -6.51 15.65 9.48
C VAL A 98 -6.31 15.45 10.97
N TYR A 99 -7.23 14.75 11.63
CA TYR A 99 -7.12 14.39 13.05
C TYR A 99 -8.18 13.36 13.47
N HIS A 100 -7.99 12.70 14.62
CA HIS A 100 -8.85 11.59 15.03
C HIS A 100 -10.23 12.03 15.54
N ASN A 101 -10.28 12.91 16.54
CA ASN A 101 -11.52 13.50 17.03
C ASN A 101 -11.27 14.78 17.85
N GLN A 102 -12.32 15.42 18.37
CA GLN A 102 -12.21 16.71 19.07
C GLN A 102 -11.31 16.68 20.32
N TYR A 103 -11.08 15.50 20.92
CA TYR A 103 -10.30 15.30 22.13
C TYR A 103 -8.91 14.69 21.86
N ASP A 104 -8.67 14.23 20.63
CA ASP A 104 -7.46 13.55 20.20
C ASP A 104 -7.05 14.10 18.83
N ARG A 105 -6.36 15.25 18.87
CA ARG A 105 -6.06 16.05 17.68
C ARG A 105 -4.61 15.98 17.22
N GLY A 106 -3.79 15.15 17.87
CA GLY A 106 -2.39 15.02 17.52
C GLY A 106 -2.24 14.41 16.12
N THR A 107 -1.51 15.11 15.26
CA THR A 107 -1.29 14.69 13.87
C THR A 107 0.12 15.08 13.38
N THR A 108 0.74 14.23 12.56
CA THR A 108 2.01 14.50 11.88
C THR A 108 1.87 15.47 10.71
N CYS A 109 0.69 15.54 10.09
CA CYS A 109 0.36 16.42 8.97
C CYS A 109 -1.03 17.05 9.20
N GLN A 110 -1.12 18.38 9.19
CA GLN A 110 -2.32 19.07 9.72
C GLN A 110 -3.49 19.08 8.72
N THR A 111 -3.20 19.02 7.43
CA THR A 111 -4.16 19.16 6.34
C THR A 111 -3.96 18.06 5.30
N LEU A 112 -5.03 17.73 4.56
CA LEU A 112 -5.01 16.66 3.56
C LEU A 112 -3.94 16.90 2.49
N ASP A 113 -3.81 18.14 2.01
CA ASP A 113 -2.77 18.53 1.04
C ASP A 113 -1.35 18.26 1.57
N GLN A 114 -1.09 18.55 2.85
CA GLN A 114 0.20 18.27 3.48
C GLN A 114 0.47 16.76 3.55
N CYS A 115 -0.50 15.97 4.05
CA CYS A 115 -0.36 14.52 4.13
C CYS A 115 -0.12 13.88 2.75
N LEU A 116 -0.83 14.36 1.73
CA LEU A 116 -0.66 13.91 0.35
C LEU A 116 0.69 14.33 -0.24
N ALA A 117 1.20 15.51 0.11
CA ALA A 117 2.51 15.99 -0.34
C ALA A 117 3.66 15.16 0.25
N ASP A 118 3.56 14.77 1.52
CA ASP A 118 4.56 13.91 2.18
C ASP A 118 4.67 12.56 1.45
N LEU A 119 3.53 11.90 1.19
CA LEU A 119 3.48 10.64 0.46
C LEU A 119 3.87 10.78 -1.02
N LEU A 120 3.50 11.87 -1.69
CA LEU A 120 3.89 12.12 -3.07
C LEU A 120 5.40 12.32 -3.21
N THR A 121 6.01 13.05 -2.28
CA THR A 121 7.46 13.27 -2.25
C THR A 121 8.18 11.92 -2.13
N TRP A 122 7.74 11.07 -1.22
CA TRP A 122 8.27 9.71 -1.08
C TRP A 122 8.03 8.87 -2.35
N SER A 123 6.84 8.96 -2.94
CA SER A 123 6.47 8.22 -4.16
C SER A 123 7.39 8.56 -5.33
N GLN A 124 7.65 9.87 -5.55
CA GLN A 124 8.53 10.35 -6.61
C GLN A 124 9.99 9.93 -6.43
N ALA A 125 10.45 9.83 -5.18
CA ALA A 125 11.78 9.31 -4.85
C ALA A 125 11.90 7.78 -5.06
N ASN A 126 10.77 7.06 -5.12
CA ASN A 126 10.70 5.61 -5.16
C ASN A 126 9.88 5.09 -6.38
N PRO A 127 10.24 5.40 -7.62
CA PRO A 127 9.39 5.19 -8.80
C PRO A 127 9.00 3.73 -9.09
N SER A 128 9.65 2.75 -8.46
CA SER A 128 9.33 1.31 -8.59
C SER A 128 8.51 0.76 -7.42
N HIS A 129 8.01 1.60 -6.51
CA HIS A 129 7.20 1.13 -5.39
C HIS A 129 5.87 0.53 -5.89
N VAL A 130 5.35 -0.46 -5.16
CA VAL A 130 3.97 -0.93 -5.35
C VAL A 130 2.97 0.18 -5.01
N PRO A 131 1.74 0.20 -5.58
CA PRO A 131 0.78 1.26 -5.33
C PRO A 131 0.55 1.55 -3.85
N LEU A 132 0.43 2.83 -3.50
CA LEU A 132 0.00 3.25 -2.18
C LEU A 132 -1.54 3.21 -2.14
N MET A 133 -2.09 2.63 -1.08
CA MET A 133 -3.52 2.70 -0.79
C MET A 133 -3.74 3.72 0.31
N ILE A 134 -4.38 4.84 -0.02
CA ILE A 134 -4.70 5.89 0.96
C ILE A 134 -6.20 5.81 1.23
N TRP A 135 -6.55 5.28 2.39
CA TRP A 135 -7.91 5.27 2.91
C TRP A 135 -8.23 6.66 3.45
N ILE A 136 -9.23 7.30 2.84
CA ILE A 136 -9.77 8.57 3.30
C ILE A 136 -11.06 8.28 4.05
N GLU A 137 -11.11 8.61 5.34
CA GLU A 137 -12.31 8.51 6.15
C GLU A 137 -12.85 9.93 6.44
N PRO A 138 -13.85 10.41 5.69
CA PRO A 138 -14.49 11.69 6.00
C PRO A 138 -15.22 11.59 7.34
N LYS A 139 -14.79 12.41 8.30
CA LYS A 139 -15.44 12.57 9.59
C LYS A 139 -16.49 13.67 9.49
N GLU A 140 -17.68 13.36 9.98
CA GLU A 140 -18.81 14.28 9.98
C GLU A 140 -19.41 14.41 11.39
N TRP A 141 -19.88 15.61 11.75
CA TRP A 141 -20.64 15.86 12.99
C TRP A 141 -22.12 15.46 12.89
N THR A 142 -22.63 15.18 11.69
CA THR A 142 -24.05 15.21 11.32
C THR A 142 -24.60 13.94 10.65
N TRP A 143 -24.17 12.74 11.05
CA TRP A 143 -24.78 11.48 10.57
C TRP A 143 -26.22 11.21 11.06
N ALA A 144 -26.90 12.20 11.67
CA ALA A 144 -28.20 12.01 12.32
C ALA A 144 -29.41 12.68 11.61
N THR A 145 -29.25 13.33 10.45
CA THR A 145 -30.38 14.02 9.79
C THR A 145 -30.48 13.72 8.30
N THR A 146 -31.68 13.37 7.83
CA THR A 146 -32.00 13.10 6.41
C THR A 146 -32.52 14.34 5.69
N ASP A 147 -32.17 15.54 6.16
CA ASP A 147 -32.64 16.79 5.55
C ASP A 147 -31.77 17.18 4.34
N THR A 148 -32.35 17.96 3.43
CA THR A 148 -31.73 18.41 2.16
C THR A 148 -30.44 19.19 2.41
N THR A 149 -30.34 19.88 3.55
CA THR A 149 -29.14 20.61 3.97
C THR A 149 -27.95 19.69 4.23
N THR A 150 -28.17 18.52 4.83
CA THR A 150 -27.15 17.49 5.07
C THR A 150 -26.65 16.90 3.75
N ILE A 151 -27.56 16.63 2.81
CA ILE A 151 -27.20 16.09 1.49
C ILE A 151 -26.29 17.06 0.74
N ILE A 152 -26.62 18.37 0.72
CA ILE A 152 -25.78 19.40 0.10
C ILE A 152 -24.41 19.48 0.79
N GLY A 153 -24.37 19.40 2.13
CA GLY A 153 -23.12 19.36 2.89
C GLY A 153 -22.20 18.20 2.47
N VAL A 154 -22.76 17.00 2.35
CA VAL A 154 -22.00 15.81 1.91
C VAL A 154 -21.48 15.96 0.48
N GLN A 155 -22.29 16.47 -0.45
CA GLN A 155 -21.83 16.69 -1.83
C GLN A 155 -20.66 17.68 -1.87
N ASN A 156 -20.79 18.82 -1.21
CA ASN A 156 -19.71 19.82 -1.16
C ASN A 156 -18.43 19.25 -0.51
N MET A 157 -18.57 18.45 0.55
CA MET A 157 -17.43 17.78 1.17
C MET A 157 -16.71 16.84 0.20
N LEU A 158 -17.45 16.01 -0.53
CA LEU A 158 -16.87 15.09 -1.50
C LEU A 158 -16.22 15.85 -2.67
N GLU A 159 -16.84 16.92 -3.15
CA GLU A 159 -16.28 17.81 -4.18
C GLU A 159 -14.97 18.46 -3.71
N ASP A 160 -14.91 18.97 -2.48
CA ASP A 160 -13.69 19.56 -1.91
C ASP A 160 -12.58 18.52 -1.76
N ILE A 161 -12.91 17.28 -1.35
CA ILE A 161 -11.95 16.17 -1.29
C ILE A 161 -11.43 15.83 -2.69
N GLU A 162 -12.30 15.68 -3.68
CA GLU A 162 -11.89 15.39 -5.06
C GLU A 162 -11.00 16.50 -5.64
N GLN A 163 -11.33 17.76 -5.36
CA GLN A 163 -10.53 18.90 -5.78
C GLN A 163 -9.14 18.88 -5.17
N ASP A 164 -9.03 18.67 -3.84
CA ASP A 164 -7.74 18.62 -3.15
C ASP A 164 -6.89 17.44 -3.64
N LEU A 165 -7.49 16.28 -3.89
CA LEU A 165 -6.80 15.12 -4.45
C LEU A 165 -6.26 15.39 -5.86
N ALA A 166 -7.07 15.99 -6.73
CA ALA A 166 -6.68 16.31 -8.10
C ALA A 166 -5.62 17.43 -8.16
N ALA A 167 -5.63 18.35 -7.19
CA ALA A 167 -4.62 19.39 -7.08
C ALA A 167 -3.29 18.86 -6.52
N ALA A 168 -3.34 17.92 -5.58
CA ALA A 168 -2.17 17.39 -4.91
C ALA A 168 -1.39 16.38 -5.78
N TRP A 169 -2.07 15.46 -6.45
CA TRP A 169 -1.42 14.34 -7.15
C TRP A 169 -1.61 14.43 -8.68
N PRO A 170 -0.53 14.28 -9.47
CA PRO A 170 -0.65 14.32 -10.91
C PRO A 170 -1.44 13.09 -11.43
N ARG A 171 -2.27 13.30 -12.45
CA ARG A 171 -3.22 12.29 -12.93
C ARG A 171 -2.58 10.93 -13.26
N GLN A 172 -1.36 10.92 -13.78
CA GLN A 172 -0.61 9.70 -14.12
C GLN A 172 -0.09 8.91 -12.90
N ALA A 173 -0.11 9.49 -11.70
CA ALA A 173 0.29 8.83 -10.45
C ALA A 173 -0.91 8.27 -9.68
N VAL A 174 -2.13 8.41 -10.20
CA VAL A 174 -3.37 7.99 -9.54
C VAL A 174 -4.09 6.97 -10.41
N ILE A 175 -4.54 5.89 -9.79
CA ILE A 175 -5.43 4.90 -10.40
C ILE A 175 -6.85 5.25 -10.00
N THR A 176 -7.69 5.56 -10.99
CA THR A 176 -9.09 5.92 -10.78
C THR A 176 -10.02 4.76 -11.15
N PRO A 177 -11.29 4.76 -10.67
CA PRO A 177 -12.27 3.77 -11.11
C PRO A 177 -12.46 3.73 -12.63
N ASP A 178 -12.31 4.87 -13.31
CA ASP A 178 -12.43 4.97 -14.76
C ASP A 178 -11.25 4.32 -15.50
N ASP A 179 -10.04 4.36 -14.91
CA ASP A 179 -8.88 3.61 -15.43
C ASP A 179 -9.13 2.10 -15.36
N VAL A 180 -9.68 1.64 -14.24
CA VAL A 180 -10.00 0.21 -14.03
C VAL A 180 -11.17 -0.22 -14.93
N ARG A 181 -12.16 0.65 -15.14
CA ARG A 181 -13.31 0.36 -16.01
C ARG A 181 -12.91 0.24 -17.47
N GLY A 182 -12.00 1.09 -17.96
CA GLY A 182 -11.66 1.18 -19.37
C GLY A 182 -12.90 1.39 -20.25
N SER A 183 -13.07 0.56 -21.28
CA SER A 183 -14.22 0.60 -22.19
C SER A 183 -15.43 -0.23 -21.75
N HIS A 184 -15.38 -0.88 -20.58
CA HIS A 184 -16.49 -1.70 -20.08
C HIS A 184 -17.63 -0.84 -19.55
N ALA A 185 -18.82 -1.44 -19.45
CA ALA A 185 -20.01 -0.74 -18.94
C ALA A 185 -19.88 -0.31 -17.47
N ASN A 186 -19.12 -1.05 -16.66
CA ASN A 186 -18.86 -0.76 -15.25
C ASN A 186 -17.59 -1.48 -14.76
N VAL A 187 -17.06 -1.05 -13.62
CA VAL A 187 -15.83 -1.59 -13.02
C VAL A 187 -15.96 -3.10 -12.75
N SER A 188 -17.11 -3.57 -12.29
CA SER A 188 -17.33 -4.99 -11.97
C SER A 188 -17.13 -5.87 -13.21
N THR A 189 -17.70 -5.47 -14.35
CA THR A 189 -17.48 -6.16 -15.63
C THR A 189 -16.01 -6.16 -16.04
N ALA A 190 -15.32 -5.02 -15.90
CA ALA A 190 -13.90 -4.92 -16.22
C ALA A 190 -13.04 -5.88 -15.37
N VAL A 191 -13.17 -5.83 -14.03
CA VAL A 191 -12.31 -6.63 -13.14
C VAL A 191 -12.61 -8.13 -13.21
N THR A 192 -13.83 -8.53 -13.60
CA THR A 192 -14.19 -9.95 -13.75
C THR A 192 -13.83 -10.53 -15.11
N THR A 193 -13.66 -9.67 -16.12
CA THR A 193 -13.31 -10.09 -17.49
C THR A 193 -11.80 -9.98 -17.74
N ASP A 194 -11.21 -8.84 -17.39
CA ASP A 194 -9.82 -8.50 -17.70
C ASP A 194 -8.91 -8.64 -16.48
N GLY A 195 -9.49 -8.66 -15.27
CA GLY A 195 -8.78 -8.61 -13.98
C GLY A 195 -8.44 -7.18 -13.54
N TRP A 196 -7.90 -7.03 -12.33
CA TRP A 196 -7.35 -5.75 -11.86
C TRP A 196 -6.07 -5.39 -12.62
N PRO A 197 -5.76 -4.09 -12.79
CA PRO A 197 -4.44 -3.70 -13.28
C PRO A 197 -3.31 -4.21 -12.38
#